data_AF-A0AAU6AZ62-F1
#
_entry.id   AF-A0AAU6AZ62-F1
#
_cell.length_a   1.000
_cell.length_b   1.000
_cell.length_c   1.000
_cell.angle_alpha   90.00
_cell.angle_beta   90.00
_cell.angle_gamma   90.00
#
_symmetry.space_group_name_H-M   'P 1'
#
loop_
_entity.id
_entity.type
_entity.pdbx_description
1 polymer ?
#
loop_
_entity_poly.entity_id
_entity_poly.type
_entity_poly.pdbx_seq_one_letter_code
_entity_poly.pdbx_strand_id
1 'polypeptide(L)'
;MLLEREIWAGRISSGGWRAGGGAREVGLPGTTIPGLDFAATARGYGVHATQAEDLAQLRALLAEPLDGPRLIQVDTAVTTPA
;
A
#
# COMPACT_ATOMS: atom_id res chain seq x y z
N MET A 1 31.66 8.45 7.98
CA MET A 1 32.34 7.14 7.89
C MET A 1 31.97 6.35 9.12
N LEU A 2 31.55 5.09 8.91
CA LEU A 2 31.64 3.89 9.78
C LEU A 2 31.38 4.12 11.29
N LEU A 3 30.48 3.42 11.97
CA LEU A 3 30.30 1.96 12.00
C LEU A 3 29.01 1.74 12.82
N GLU A 4 27.95 1.17 12.25
CA GLU A 4 27.54 -0.23 12.48
C GLU A 4 27.84 -0.76 13.88
N ARG A 5 26.78 -1.01 14.68
CA ARG A 5 26.76 -2.12 15.64
C ARG A 5 25.34 -2.66 15.82
N GLU A 6 25.15 -3.87 15.30
CA GLU A 6 24.50 -5.01 15.97
C GLU A 6 22.96 -4.91 16.16
N ILE A 7 22.11 -5.90 15.91
CA ILE A 7 22.16 -7.35 16.11
C ILE A 7 21.03 -7.93 15.24
N TRP A 8 21.31 -8.79 14.25
CA TRP A 8 20.48 -9.98 13.97
C TRP A 8 21.22 -10.97 13.07
N ALA A 9 22.12 -11.72 13.70
CA ALA A 9 22.60 -12.99 13.15
C ALA A 9 21.47 -14.03 13.28
N GLY A 10 21.01 -14.58 12.15
CA GLY A 10 19.85 -15.47 12.17
C GLY A 10 19.68 -16.39 10.97
N ARG A 11 20.77 -16.81 10.31
CA ARG A 11 20.87 -18.05 9.52
C ARG A 11 19.97 -18.16 8.26
N ILE A 12 20.51 -17.64 7.17
CA ILE A 12 20.38 -18.24 5.84
C ILE A 12 20.84 -19.71 5.91
N SER A 13 19.90 -20.66 5.79
CA SER A 13 20.21 -22.05 5.48
C SER A 13 19.95 -22.28 4.00
N SER A 14 21.05 -22.44 3.29
CA SER A 14 21.17 -22.87 1.91
C SER A 14 20.39 -24.16 1.63
N GLY A 15 19.52 -24.13 0.62
CA GLY A 15 18.90 -25.30 0.01
C GLY A 15 18.30 -24.90 -1.32
N GLY A 16 19.09 -25.03 -2.39
CA GLY A 16 18.70 -24.60 -3.73
C GLY A 16 17.48 -25.34 -4.25
N TRP A 17 16.58 -24.61 -4.90
CA TRP A 17 15.53 -25.17 -5.74
C TRP A 17 15.59 -24.52 -7.11
N ARG A 18 15.79 -25.38 -8.11
CA ARG A 18 15.90 -25.04 -9.53
C ARG A 18 14.56 -24.49 -10.02
N ALA A 19 14.58 -23.30 -10.60
CA ALA A 19 13.47 -22.76 -11.37
C ALA A 19 13.28 -23.61 -12.65
N GLY A 20 12.15 -24.29 -12.74
CA GLY A 20 11.74 -25.02 -13.93
C GLY A 20 10.22 -25.08 -14.01
N GLY A 21 9.65 -24.29 -14.94
CA GLY A 21 8.33 -24.53 -15.51
C GLY A 21 7.16 -23.72 -14.95
N GLY A 22 6.81 -22.64 -15.66
CA GLY A 22 5.43 -22.20 -15.90
C GLY A 22 4.54 -21.94 -14.67
N ALA A 23 4.77 -20.82 -13.98
CA ALA A 23 3.75 -20.28 -13.09
C ALA A 23 2.60 -19.70 -13.94
N ARG A 24 1.55 -20.50 -14.14
CA ARG A 24 0.22 -19.96 -14.41
C ARG A 24 -0.15 -19.15 -13.17
N GLU A 25 -0.58 -17.91 -13.32
CA GLU A 25 -1.11 -17.10 -12.21
C GLU A 25 -2.33 -17.83 -11.61
N VAL A 26 -2.09 -18.64 -10.58
CA VAL A 26 -3.14 -19.18 -9.73
C VAL A 26 -3.36 -18.11 -8.68
N GLY A 27 -4.40 -17.29 -8.88
CA GLY A 27 -4.75 -16.22 -7.95
C GLY A 27 -4.79 -16.73 -6.52
N LEU A 28 -3.94 -16.16 -5.65
CA LEU A 28 -3.89 -16.54 -4.24
C LEU A 28 -5.19 -16.07 -3.57
N PRO A 29 -5.85 -16.91 -2.75
CA PRO A 29 -7.02 -16.49 -2.00
C PRO A 29 -6.64 -15.34 -1.05
N GLY A 30 -7.50 -14.32 -0.99
CA GLY A 30 -7.27 -13.13 -0.15
C GLY A 30 -6.47 -12.00 -0.80
N THR A 31 -6.25 -12.04 -2.12
CA THR A 31 -5.55 -10.97 -2.86
C THR A 31 -6.45 -9.82 -3.31
N THR A 32 -7.76 -9.95 -3.13
CA THR A 32 -8.75 -8.92 -3.50
C THR A 32 -9.52 -8.49 -2.27
N ILE A 33 -9.58 -7.18 -2.03
CA ILE A 33 -10.38 -6.57 -0.96
C ILE A 33 -11.49 -5.74 -1.61
N PRO A 34 -12.67 -6.33 -1.86
CA PRO A 34 -13.79 -5.60 -2.45
C PRO A 34 -14.54 -4.76 -1.40
N GLY A 35 -15.07 -3.61 -1.82
CA GLY A 35 -16.06 -2.85 -1.05
C GLY A 35 -15.54 -2.08 0.16
N LEU A 36 -14.23 -1.80 0.23
CA LEU A 36 -13.66 -1.02 1.32
C LEU A 36 -13.71 0.48 1.02
N ASP A 37 -14.61 1.18 1.71
CA ASP A 37 -14.66 2.65 1.73
C ASP A 37 -13.80 3.15 2.92
N PHE A 38 -12.57 3.57 2.59
CA PHE A 38 -11.65 4.10 3.59
C PHE A 38 -12.08 5.47 4.10
N ALA A 39 -12.81 6.25 3.30
CA ALA A 39 -13.31 7.55 3.71
C ALA A 39 -14.43 7.41 4.76
N ALA A 40 -15.36 6.47 4.56
CA ALA A 40 -16.36 6.14 5.57
C ALA A 40 -15.72 5.62 6.86
N THR A 41 -14.70 4.78 6.74
CA THR A 41 -13.95 4.25 7.90
C THR A 41 -13.28 5.37 8.69
N ALA A 42 -12.56 6.28 8.02
CA ALA A 42 -11.85 7.39 8.67
C ALA A 42 -12.78 8.39 9.37
N ARG A 43 -13.97 8.65 8.82
CA ARG A 43 -14.98 9.48 9.48
C ARG A 43 -15.44 8.90 10.82
N GLY A 44 -15.53 7.57 10.93
CA GLY A 44 -15.83 6.88 12.18
C GLY A 44 -14.78 7.10 13.29
N TYR A 45 -13.54 7.42 12.90
CA TYR A 45 -12.44 7.76 13.81
C TYR A 45 -12.26 9.27 14.03
N GLY A 46 -13.17 10.11 13.52
CA GLY A 46 -13.10 11.56 13.65
C GLY A 46 -12.07 12.23 12.72
N VAL A 47 -11.57 11.52 11.71
CA VAL A 47 -10.61 12.04 10.72
C VAL A 47 -11.38 12.62 9.53
N HIS A 48 -10.96 13.81 9.09
CA HIS A 48 -11.51 14.41 7.86
C HIS A 48 -11.12 13.55 6.65
N ALA A 49 -12.12 13.00 5.96
CA ALA A 49 -11.89 12.05 4.87
C ALA A 49 -12.66 12.39 3.59
N THR A 50 -11.96 12.40 2.47
CA THR A 50 -12.47 12.78 1.14
C THR A 50 -11.96 11.79 0.08
N GLN A 51 -12.74 11.55 -0.97
CA GLN A 51 -12.29 10.80 -2.14
C GLN A 51 -11.91 11.79 -3.25
N ALA A 52 -10.77 11.57 -3.90
CA ALA A 52 -10.37 12.31 -5.10
C ALA A 52 -10.66 11.44 -6.32
N GLU A 53 -11.46 11.95 -7.25
CA GLU A 53 -11.82 11.22 -8.48
C GLU A 53 -10.77 11.35 -9.59
N ASP A 54 -9.92 12.38 -9.51
CA ASP A 54 -8.91 12.67 -10.51
C ASP A 54 -7.67 13.38 -9.92
N LEU A 55 -6.63 13.52 -10.75
CA LEU A 55 -5.36 14.14 -10.35
C LEU A 55 -5.50 15.64 -10.03
N ALA A 56 -6.43 16.36 -10.66
CA ALA A 56 -6.64 17.78 -10.40
C ALA A 56 -7.30 17.97 -9.02
N GLN A 57 -8.31 17.17 -8.70
CA GLN A 57 -8.93 17.12 -7.38
C GLN A 57 -7.91 16.73 -6.30
N LEU A 58 -7.08 15.70 -6.55
CA LEU A 58 -6.05 15.30 -5.61
C LEU A 58 -5.08 16.46 -5.32
N ARG A 59 -4.63 17.18 -6.36
CA ARG A 59 -3.75 18.34 -6.20
C ARG A 59 -4.42 19.47 -5.43
N ALA A 60 -5.68 19.79 -5.75
CA ALA A 60 -6.44 20.82 -5.06
C ALA A 60 -6.59 20.47 -3.57
N LEU A 61 -7.02 19.24 -3.26
CA LEU A 61 -7.13 18.77 -1.89
C LEU A 61 -5.78 18.87 -1.18
N LEU A 62 -4.67 18.43 -1.78
CA LEU A 62 -3.34 18.50 -1.16
C LEU A 62 -2.86 19.92 -0.89
N ALA A 63 -3.31 20.91 -1.67
CA ALA A 63 -2.98 22.31 -1.47
C ALA A 63 -3.79 22.98 -0.34
N GLU A 64 -4.94 22.41 0.05
CA GLU A 64 -5.76 22.93 1.13
C GLU A 64 -5.00 22.85 2.48
N PRO A 65 -4.82 23.98 3.18
CA PRO A 65 -4.27 23.97 4.53
C PRO A 65 -5.20 23.23 5.48
N LEU A 66 -4.64 22.40 6.35
CA LEU A 66 -5.42 21.59 7.27
C LEU A 66 -4.76 21.53 8.64
N ASP A 67 -5.54 21.85 9.67
CA ASP A 67 -5.16 21.68 11.07
C ASP A 67 -5.56 20.28 11.57
N GLY A 68 -4.72 19.28 11.30
CA GLY A 68 -4.86 17.93 11.85
C GLY A 68 -4.58 16.77 10.88
N PRO A 69 -5.01 15.54 11.23
CA PRO A 69 -4.94 14.41 10.33
C PRO A 69 -6.08 14.43 9.29
N ARG A 70 -5.76 14.04 8.05
CA ARG A 70 -6.75 13.81 6.98
C ARG A 70 -6.46 12.53 6.22
N LEU A 71 -7.51 11.96 5.64
CA LEU A 71 -7.45 10.87 4.69
C LEU A 71 -7.96 11.33 3.33
N ILE A 72 -7.23 11.02 2.27
CA ILE A 72 -7.72 11.13 0.89
C ILE A 72 -7.72 9.73 0.31
N GLN A 73 -8.87 9.26 -0.15
CA GLN A 73 -8.96 8.04 -0.95
C GLN A 73 -8.71 8.39 -2.42
N VAL A 74 -7.82 7.65 -3.07
CA VAL A 74 -7.49 7.82 -4.49
C VAL A 74 -7.62 6.47 -5.16
N ASP A 75 -8.46 6.40 -6.19
CA ASP A 75 -8.58 5.19 -7.00
C ASP A 75 -7.40 5.14 -7.98
N THR A 76 -6.56 4.12 -7.84
CA THR A 76 -5.40 3.92 -8.71
C THR A 76 -5.63 2.74 -9.65
N ALA A 77 -4.99 2.81 -10.83
CA ALA A 77 -4.97 1.68 -11.73
C ALA A 77 -4.24 0.50 -11.05
N VAL A 78 -4.79 -0.71 -11.20
CA VAL A 78 -4.12 -1.94 -10.77
C VAL A 78 -2.84 -2.09 -11.59
N THR A 79 -1.71 -2.24 -10.89
CA THR A 79 -0.43 -2.52 -11.52
C THR A 79 0.00 -3.95 -11.22
N THR A 80 0.59 -4.61 -12.20
CA THR A 80 1.23 -5.92 -12.04
C THR A 80 2.72 -5.68 -11.73
N PRO A 81 3.31 -6.33 -10.71
CA PRO A 81 4.74 -6.28 -10.47
C PRO A 81 5.51 -6.81 -11.69
N ALA A 82 6.60 -6.15 -12.07
CA ALA A 82 7.49 -6.57 -13.16
C ALA A 82 8.51 -7.62 -12.70
#